data_AF-R4YR18-F1
#
_entry.id   AF-R4YR18-F1
#
_cell.length_a   1.000
_cell.length_b   1.000
_cell.length_c   1.000
_cell.angle_alpha   90.00
_cell.angle_beta   90.00
_cell.angle_gamma   90.00
#
_symmetry.space_group_name_H-M   'P 1'
#
loop_
_entity.id
_entity.type
_entity.pdbx_description
1 polymer ?
#
loop_
_entity_poly.entity_id
_entity_poly.type
_entity_poly.pdbx_seq_one_letter_code
_entity_poly.pdbx_strand_id
1 'polypeptide(L)'
;MLIENNSNIVKSSQELTLKNGEQVEALELINGQILILAHNNLSLYKDLMSIEDPLANGLLHSAELTAAYYLKQEEGRFMKMTRSGLVGLFDDKVILITPNDIQLFPNRASALRNQDEIVVFNLG
;
A
#
# COMPACT_ATOMS: atom_id res chain seq x y z
N MET A 1 -5.43 22.09 24.98
CA MET A 1 -5.35 21.78 23.54
C MET A 1 -4.94 20.32 23.44
N LEU A 2 -5.89 19.42 23.19
CA LEU A 2 -5.60 18.01 22.95
C LEU A 2 -5.06 17.94 21.52
N ILE A 3 -3.76 17.72 21.37
CA ILE A 3 -3.21 17.30 20.08
C ILE A 3 -3.69 15.87 19.91
N GLU A 4 -4.77 15.66 19.16
CA GLU A 4 -5.07 14.35 18.61
C GLU A 4 -3.93 14.00 17.66
N ASN A 5 -2.91 13.32 18.18
CA ASN A 5 -1.87 12.69 17.37
C ASN A 5 -2.56 11.60 16.55
N ASN A 6 -3.11 11.99 15.40
CA ASN A 6 -3.69 11.04 14.47
C ASN A 6 -2.51 10.28 13.87
N SER A 7 -2.15 9.14 14.46
CA SER A 7 -1.03 8.27 14.04
C SER A 7 -1.25 7.62 12.67
N ASN A 8 -2.18 8.14 11.87
CA ASN A 8 -2.55 7.58 10.60
C ASN A 8 -1.50 7.96 9.56
N ILE A 9 -0.73 6.95 9.12
CA ILE A 9 0.32 7.11 8.12
C ILE A 9 -0.28 7.28 6.72
N VAL A 10 -1.46 6.70 6.49
CA VAL A 10 -2.24 6.91 5.27
C VAL A 10 -3.03 8.20 5.42
N LYS A 11 -2.65 9.22 4.65
CA LYS A 11 -3.27 10.55 4.64
C LYS A 11 -4.58 10.55 3.85
N SER A 12 -4.58 9.91 2.69
CA SER A 12 -5.76 9.80 1.83
C SER A 12 -5.72 8.51 1.01
N SER A 13 -6.88 8.11 0.48
CA SER A 13 -7.00 7.04 -0.51
C SER A 13 -7.87 7.50 -1.67
N GLN A 14 -7.50 7.11 -2.89
CA GLN A 14 -8.28 7.37 -4.09
C GLN A 14 -8.22 6.19 -5.06
N GLU A 15 -9.33 5.93 -5.72
CA GLU A 15 -9.42 4.96 -6.81
C GLU A 15 -8.90 5.59 -8.10
N LEU A 16 -8.04 4.87 -8.82
CA LEU A 16 -7.46 5.31 -10.08
C LEU A 16 -7.68 4.26 -11.16
N THR A 17 -7.79 4.71 -12.40
CA THR A 17 -7.66 3.86 -13.58
C THR A 17 -6.37 4.26 -14.29
N LEU A 18 -5.40 3.35 -14.33
CA LEU A 18 -4.13 3.56 -15.00
C LEU A 18 -4.32 3.58 -16.53
N LYS A 19 -3.31 4.07 -17.27
CA LYS A 19 -3.36 4.18 -18.75
C LYS A 19 -3.58 2.84 -19.46
N ASN A 20 -3.21 1.73 -18.84
CA ASN A 20 -3.45 0.37 -19.33
C ASN A 20 -4.88 -0.13 -19.06
N GLY A 21 -5.74 0.68 -18.42
CA GLY A 21 -7.11 0.34 -18.03
C GLY A 21 -7.23 -0.38 -16.69
N GLU A 22 -6.12 -0.62 -15.99
CA GLU A 22 -6.12 -1.29 -14.69
C GLU A 22 -6.68 -0.38 -13.60
N GLN A 23 -7.61 -0.93 -12.80
CA GLN A 23 -8.14 -0.24 -11.62
C GLN A 23 -7.25 -0.53 -10.42
N VAL A 24 -6.82 0.54 -9.75
CA VAL A 24 -5.94 0.46 -8.59
C VAL A 24 -6.45 1.40 -7.49
N GLU A 25 -6.03 1.13 -6.25
CA GLU A 25 -6.22 2.07 -5.16
C GLU A 25 -4.86 2.72 -4.82
N ALA A 26 -4.84 4.04 -4.80
CA ALA A 26 -3.67 4.83 -4.45
C ALA A 26 -3.79 5.35 -3.02
N LEU A 27 -2.87 4.93 -2.16
CA LEU A 27 -2.76 5.41 -0.79
C LEU A 27 -1.68 6.50 -0.72
N GLU A 28 -2.09 7.73 -0.44
CA GLU A 28 -1.15 8.83 -0.17
C GLU A 28 -0.65 8.70 1.27
N LEU A 29 0.66 8.56 1.43
CA LEU A 29 1.31 8.52 2.75
C LEU A 29 1.60 9.93 3.25
N ILE A 30 1.74 10.11 4.56
CA ILE A 30 2.01 11.42 5.18
C ILE A 30 3.32 12.08 4.69
N ASN A 31 4.25 11.31 4.14
CA ASN A 31 5.50 11.81 3.55
C ASN A 31 5.36 12.19 2.06
N GLY A 32 4.16 12.09 1.47
CA GLY A 32 3.87 12.41 0.07
C GLY A 32 4.08 11.27 -0.92
N GLN A 33 4.69 10.15 -0.50
CA GLN A 33 4.81 8.95 -1.33
C GLN A 33 3.44 8.31 -1.57
N ILE A 34 3.31 7.60 -2.69
CA ILE A 34 2.08 6.93 -3.07
C ILE A 34 2.30 5.42 -3.13
N LEU A 35 1.59 4.67 -2.28
CA LEU A 35 1.52 3.22 -2.35
C LEU A 35 0.32 2.82 -3.21
N ILE A 36 0.59 2.21 -4.36
CA ILE A 36 -0.39 1.65 -5.28
C ILE A 36 -0.70 0.21 -4.87
N LEU A 37 -1.98 -0.06 -4.65
CA LEU A 37 -2.55 -1.38 -4.49
C LEU A 37 -3.24 -1.80 -5.78
N ALA A 38 -2.72 -2.85 -6.42
CA ALA A 38 -3.33 -3.49 -7.58
C ALA A 38 -3.66 -4.95 -7.26
N HIS A 39 -4.44 -5.60 -8.11
CA HIS A 39 -4.88 -6.99 -7.88
C HIS A 39 -3.70 -7.96 -7.68
N ASN A 40 -2.65 -7.82 -8.48
CA ASN A 40 -1.51 -8.72 -8.52
C ASN A 40 -0.16 -8.02 -8.26
N ASN A 41 -0.16 -6.77 -7.78
CA ASN A 41 1.06 -6.00 -7.63
C ASN A 41 0.94 -4.95 -6.51
N LEU A 42 2.07 -4.64 -5.88
CA LEU A 42 2.25 -3.49 -5.00
C LEU A 42 3.34 -2.60 -5.57
N SER A 43 3.16 -1.28 -5.54
CA SER A 43 4.20 -0.36 -6.01
C SER A 43 4.23 0.91 -5.18
N LEU A 44 5.43 1.41 -4.88
CA LEU A 44 5.66 2.65 -4.16
C LEU A 44 6.24 3.68 -5.12
N TYR A 45 5.61 4.85 -5.19
CA TYR A 45 6.05 5.98 -5.99
C TYR A 45 6.43 7.17 -5.11
N LYS A 46 7.34 8.02 -5.59
CA LYS A 46 7.77 9.24 -4.87
C LYS A 46 6.62 10.25 -4.69
N ASP A 47 5.69 10.32 -5.64
CA ASP A 47 4.55 11.22 -5.66
C ASP A 47 3.49 10.73 -6.69
N LEU A 48 2.34 11.40 -6.71
CA LEU A 48 1.21 11.06 -7.59
C LEU A 48 1.52 11.28 -9.08
N MET A 49 2.29 12.32 -9.42
CA MET A 49 2.64 12.64 -10.81
C MET A 49 3.49 11.54 -11.45
N SER A 50 4.26 10.81 -10.63
CA SER A 50 5.16 9.74 -11.05
C SER A 50 4.46 8.47 -11.53
N ILE A 51 3.21 8.25 -11.13
CA ILE A 51 2.45 7.04 -11.50
C ILE A 51 2.21 7.00 -13.01
N GLU A 52 1.98 8.17 -13.61
CA GLU A 52 1.69 8.29 -15.03
C GLU A 52 2.92 8.59 -15.90
N ASP A 53 4.11 8.70 -15.30
CA ASP A 53 5.34 8.92 -16.04
C ASP A 53 5.66 7.68 -16.91
N PRO A 54 5.66 7.82 -18.25
CA PRO A 54 5.92 6.70 -19.15
C PRO A 54 7.33 6.11 -19.01
N LEU A 55 8.27 6.84 -18.42
CA LEU A 55 9.64 6.40 -18.15
C LEU A 55 9.80 5.86 -16.71
N ALA A 56 8.72 5.84 -15.93
CA ALA A 56 8.72 5.43 -14.53
C ALA A 56 9.71 6.22 -13.64
N ASN A 57 10.00 7.50 -13.95
CA ASN A 57 10.90 8.32 -13.12
C ASN A 57 10.21 8.72 -11.81
N GLY A 58 10.25 7.82 -10.85
CA GLY A 58 9.64 8.00 -9.54
C GLY A 58 9.08 6.73 -8.94
N LEU A 59 9.13 5.60 -9.65
CA LEU A 59 8.95 4.29 -9.03
C LEU A 59 10.12 4.04 -8.07
N LEU A 60 9.80 3.85 -6.80
CA LEU A 60 10.77 3.57 -5.74
C LEU A 60 10.90 2.06 -5.52
N HIS A 61 9.75 1.37 -5.43
CA HIS A 61 9.69 -0.09 -5.28
C HIS A 61 8.50 -0.66 -6.03
N SER A 62 8.60 -1.93 -6.43
CA SER A 62 7.51 -2.68 -7.03
C SER A 62 7.69 -4.16 -6.71
N ALA A 63 6.58 -4.88 -6.51
CA ALA A 63 6.59 -6.31 -6.31
C ALA A 63 5.32 -6.95 -6.87
N GLU A 64 5.51 -7.79 -7.89
CA GLU A 64 4.48 -8.69 -8.37
C GLU A 64 4.14 -9.73 -7.29
N LEU A 65 2.85 -9.96 -7.09
CA LEU A 65 2.33 -10.96 -6.19
C LEU A 65 2.19 -12.29 -6.95
N THR A 66 2.38 -13.41 -6.26
CA THR A 66 1.98 -14.70 -6.82
C THR A 66 0.47 -14.86 -6.69
N ALA A 67 -0.15 -15.72 -7.52
CA ALA A 67 -1.60 -15.90 -7.56
C ALA A 67 -2.22 -16.29 -6.18
N ALA A 68 -1.45 -16.95 -5.31
CA ALA A 68 -1.88 -17.28 -3.95
C ALA A 68 -2.04 -16.03 -3.04
N TYR A 69 -1.42 -14.91 -3.41
CA TYR A 69 -1.39 -13.68 -2.64
C TYR A 69 -2.04 -12.48 -3.34
N TYR A 70 -2.75 -12.70 -4.44
CA TYR A 70 -3.53 -11.64 -5.07
C TYR A 70 -4.49 -10.98 -4.08
N LEU A 71 -4.65 -9.66 -4.25
CA LEU A 71 -5.47 -8.82 -3.40
C LEU A 71 -6.92 -8.89 -3.85
N LYS A 72 -7.83 -8.98 -2.87
CA LYS A 72 -9.27 -8.87 -3.13
C LYS A 72 -9.69 -7.41 -3.23
N GLN A 73 -10.37 -7.08 -4.32
CA GLN A 73 -11.01 -5.79 -4.53
C GLN A 73 -12.49 -5.87 -4.14
N GLU A 74 -13.00 -4.87 -3.42
CA GLU A 74 -14.42 -4.65 -3.12
C GLU A 74 -14.76 -3.18 -3.38
N GLU A 75 -15.84 -2.92 -4.14
CA GLU A 75 -16.30 -1.56 -4.47
C GLU A 75 -15.19 -0.64 -5.01
N GLY A 76 -14.31 -1.17 -5.87
CA GLY A 76 -13.19 -0.41 -6.46
C GLY A 76 -11.95 -0.30 -5.57
N ARG A 77 -12.01 -0.75 -4.31
CA ARG A 77 -10.94 -0.60 -3.31
C ARG A 77 -10.36 -1.93 -2.85
N PHE A 78 -9.16 -1.87 -2.29
CA PHE A 78 -8.44 -2.98 -1.67
C PHE A 78 -8.31 -2.79 -0.15
N MET A 79 -8.19 -1.53 0.31
CA MET A 79 -8.12 -1.16 1.70
C MET A 79 -9.50 -1.17 2.35
N LYS A 80 -9.62 -1.98 3.41
CA LYS A 80 -10.79 -2.05 4.29
C LYS A 80 -10.71 -1.09 5.46
N MET A 81 -9.51 -0.90 6.02
CA MET A 81 -9.29 -0.01 7.17
C MET A 81 -7.82 0.44 7.24
N THR A 82 -7.57 1.54 7.95
CA THR A 82 -6.23 1.95 8.34
C THR A 82 -6.22 2.44 9.79
N ARG A 83 -5.18 2.09 10.54
CA ARG A 83 -4.94 2.59 11.89
C ARG A 83 -3.47 2.47 12.27
N SER A 84 -2.86 3.58 12.68
CA SER A 84 -1.52 3.58 13.29
C SER A 84 -0.44 2.89 12.44
N GLY A 85 -0.48 3.07 11.11
CA GLY A 85 0.46 2.44 10.18
C GLY A 85 0.10 1.02 9.74
N LEU A 86 -0.95 0.41 10.31
CA LEU A 86 -1.51 -0.85 9.82
C LEU A 86 -2.65 -0.56 8.85
N VAL A 87 -2.54 -1.04 7.63
CA VAL A 87 -3.60 -1.04 6.62
C VAL A 87 -4.17 -2.45 6.52
N GLY A 88 -5.46 -2.62 6.81
CA GLY A 88 -6.16 -3.89 6.62
C GLY A 88 -6.81 -3.96 5.24
N LEU A 89 -6.63 -5.09 4.55
CA LEU A 89 -7.21 -5.35 3.24
C LEU A 89 -8.51 -6.18 3.36
N PHE A 90 -9.27 -6.31 2.26
CA PHE A 90 -10.54 -7.07 2.24
C PHE A 90 -10.39 -8.59 2.36
N ASP A 91 -9.19 -9.13 2.20
CA ASP A 91 -8.86 -10.56 2.23
C ASP A 91 -8.02 -10.95 3.45
N ASP A 92 -8.22 -10.24 4.57
CA ASP A 92 -7.55 -10.40 5.87
C ASP A 92 -6.05 -10.12 5.89
N LYS A 93 -5.42 -9.94 4.72
CA LYS A 93 -4.05 -9.46 4.60
C LYS A 93 -3.92 -8.08 5.20
N VAL A 94 -2.70 -7.75 5.60
CA VAL A 94 -2.39 -6.43 6.14
C VAL A 94 -1.10 -5.90 5.56
N ILE A 95 -1.04 -4.59 5.38
CA ILE A 95 0.20 -3.87 5.09
C ILE A 95 0.62 -3.17 6.38
N LEU A 96 1.83 -3.45 6.84
CA LEU A 96 2.46 -2.74 7.94
C LEU A 96 3.40 -1.69 7.36
N ILE A 97 3.14 -0.43 7.69
CA ILE A 97 3.97 0.71 7.31
C ILE A 97 4.70 1.18 8.55
N THR A 98 6.02 1.12 8.50
CA THR A 98 6.94 1.62 9.54
C THR A 98 7.83 2.70 8.94
N PRO A 99 8.64 3.41 9.76
CA PRO A 99 9.60 4.38 9.23
C PRO A 99 10.61 3.79 8.24
N ASN A 100 10.95 2.51 8.38
CA ASN A 100 12.00 1.86 7.60
C ASN A 100 11.44 0.98 6.48
N ASP A 101 10.23 0.44 6.63
CA ASP A 101 9.74 -0.62 5.76
C ASP A 101 8.24 -0.50 5.48
N ILE A 102 7.83 -0.93 4.28
CA ILE A 102 6.44 -1.24 3.93
C ILE A 102 6.37 -2.73 3.63
N GLN A 103 5.55 -3.46 4.40
CA GLN A 103 5.52 -4.92 4.36
C GLN A 103 4.09 -5.44 4.18
N LEU A 104 3.88 -6.38 3.26
CA LEU A 104 2.61 -7.11 3.11
C LEU A 104 2.70 -8.44 3.86
N PHE A 105 1.70 -8.72 4.69
CA PHE A 105 1.57 -9.97 5.44
C PHE A 105 0.25 -10.69 5.10
N PRO A 106 0.22 -12.02 5.23
CA PRO A 106 -0.98 -12.80 4.96
C PRO A 106 -2.10 -12.52 5.95
N ASN A 107 -1.78 -12.03 7.15
CA ASN A 107 -2.74 -11.64 8.19
C ASN A 107 -2.08 -10.79 9.27
N ARG A 108 -2.91 -10.25 10.17
CA ARG A 108 -2.46 -9.43 11.31
C ARG A 108 -1.55 -10.17 12.30
N ALA A 109 -1.76 -11.47 12.53
CA ALA A 109 -0.93 -12.22 13.49
C ALA A 109 0.51 -12.38 12.99
N SER A 110 0.69 -12.64 11.70
CA SER A 110 1.98 -12.64 11.01
C SER A 110 2.66 -11.27 11.10
N ALA A 111 1.94 -10.17 10.84
CA ALA A 111 2.48 -8.81 10.96
C ALA A 111 2.92 -8.46 12.39
N LEU A 112 2.15 -8.85 13.41
CA LEU A 112 2.50 -8.61 14.82
C LEU A 112 3.77 -9.34 15.27
N ARG A 113 4.07 -10.47 14.62
CA ARG A 113 5.27 -11.28 14.89
C ARG A 113 6.42 -10.98 13.94
N ASN A 114 6.17 -10.16 12.91
CA ASN A 114 7.08 -9.90 11.80
C ASN A 114 7.63 -11.22 11.21
N GLN A 115 6.71 -12.06 10.74
CA GLN A 115 6.96 -13.38 10.15
C GLN A 115 6.06 -13.59 8.93
N ASP A 116 6.51 -14.43 8.00
CA ASP A 116 5.77 -14.80 6.80
C ASP A 116 5.43 -13.60 5.89
N GLU A 117 6.34 -12.64 5.81
CA GLU A 117 6.25 -11.51 4.88
C GLU A 117 6.06 -12.03 3.44
N ILE A 118 5.06 -11.46 2.73
CA ILE A 118 4.83 -11.71 1.31
C ILE A 118 5.70 -10.75 0.48
N VAL A 119 5.74 -9.48 0.88
CA VAL A 119 6.50 -8.40 0.23
C VAL A 119 7.15 -7.54 1.30
N VAL A 120 8.36 -7.05 1.03
CA VAL A 120 9.05 -6.04 1.83
C VAL A 120 9.67 -4.98 0.91
N PHE A 121 9.32 -3.71 1.14
CA PHE A 121 10.02 -2.55 0.58
C PHE A 121 10.86 -1.91 1.69
N ASN A 122 12.19 -1.96 1.56
CA ASN A 122 13.11 -1.31 2.48
C ASN A 122 13.33 0.14 2.03
N LEU A 123 13.00 1.12 2.88
CA LEU A 123 12.92 2.54 2.52
C LEU A 123 14.25 3.30 2.61
N GLY A 124 15.28 2.73 3.25
CA GLY A 124 16.66 3.23 3.23
C GLY A 124 16.96 4.41 4.14
#